data_AF-T0YTM7-F1
#
_entry.id   AF-T0YTM7-F1
#
_cell.length_a   1.000
_cell.length_b   1.000
_cell.length_c   1.000
_cell.angle_alpha   90.00
_cell.angle_beta   90.00
_cell.angle_gamma   90.00
#
_symmetry.space_group_name_H-M   'P 1'
#
loop_
_entity.id
_entity.type
_entity.pdbx_description
1 polymer ?
#
loop_
_entity_poly.entity_id
_entity_poly.type
_entity_poly.pdbx_seq_one_letter_code
_entity_poly.pdbx_strand_id
1 'polypeptide(L)'
;MSPIPINASSGMLISLAVALMFTPWLCRKLLGGRHIEATEHRPQLPLLPLFQRVVGPFLAGSRGRRRRRWLYAAIGLAILAALSLALTESVVFKMLPFDNMSEFEVVVEMPVGTTVESTAHVLDELAQVIARVKQVSDYQVYAGTHAPVNFNGL
;
A
#
# COMPACT_ATOMS: atom_id res chain seq x y z
N MET A 1 11.78 -5.75 -1.75
CA MET A 1 10.87 -4.76 -2.39
C MET A 1 10.57 -5.05 -3.87
N SER A 2 11.33 -5.89 -4.57
CA SER A 2 11.12 -6.21 -5.99
C SER A 2 9.82 -6.94 -6.39
N PRO A 3 9.15 -7.77 -5.56
CA PRO A 3 7.99 -8.55 -6.03
C PRO A 3 6.76 -7.70 -6.39
N ILE A 4 6.52 -6.61 -5.65
CA ILE A 4 5.32 -5.77 -5.84
C ILE A 4 5.38 -4.98 -7.16
N PRO A 5 6.46 -4.24 -7.48
CA PRO A 5 6.55 -3.54 -8.76
C PRO A 5 6.52 -4.48 -9.98
N ILE A 6 7.10 -5.68 -9.87
CA ILE A 6 7.13 -6.66 -10.97
C ILE A 6 5.71 -7.17 -11.27
N ASN A 7 4.95 -7.55 -10.25
CA ASN A 7 3.58 -8.04 -10.44
C ASN A 7 2.65 -6.93 -10.94
N ALA A 8 2.76 -5.72 -10.39
CA ALA A 8 1.94 -4.58 -10.81
C ALA A 8 2.22 -4.18 -12.27
N SER A 9 3.49 -4.07 -12.66
CA SER A 9 3.88 -3.72 -14.04
C SER A 9 3.48 -4.80 -15.05
N SER A 10 3.65 -6.07 -14.71
CA SER A 10 3.21 -7.20 -15.53
C SER A 10 1.69 -7.17 -15.74
N GLY A 11 0.92 -6.91 -14.67
CA GLY A 11 -0.53 -6.76 -14.75
C GLY A 11 -0.96 -5.61 -15.66
N MET A 12 -0.28 -4.46 -15.62
CA MET A 12 -0.56 -3.33 -16.50
C MET A 12 -0.30 -3.66 -17.98
N LEU A 13 0.79 -4.35 -18.29
CA LEU A 13 1.11 -4.77 -19.67
C LEU A 13 0.07 -5.73 -20.23
N ILE A 14 -0.34 -6.72 -19.42
CA ILE A 14 -1.42 -7.65 -19.80
C ILE A 14 -2.73 -6.89 -20.00
N SER A 15 -3.08 -5.96 -19.10
CA SER A 15 -4.28 -5.13 -19.24
C SER A 15 -4.28 -4.30 -20.52
N LEU A 16 -3.12 -3.74 -20.92
CA LEU A 16 -2.99 -3.00 -22.16
C LEU A 16 -3.22 -3.91 -23.38
N ALA A 17 -2.63 -5.11 -23.39
CA ALA A 17 -2.84 -6.08 -24.47
C ALA A 17 -4.32 -6.50 -24.58
N VAL A 18 -4.98 -6.75 -23.45
CA VAL A 18 -6.42 -7.08 -23.40
C VAL A 18 -7.26 -5.92 -23.93
N ALA A 19 -6.98 -4.69 -23.48
CA ALA A 19 -7.70 -3.50 -23.90
C ALA A 19 -7.60 -3.23 -25.41
N LEU A 20 -6.45 -3.53 -26.02
CA LEU A 20 -6.21 -3.27 -27.46
C LEU A 20 -6.63 -4.42 -28.36
N MET A 21 -6.62 -5.67 -27.88
CA MET A 21 -6.95 -6.84 -28.71
C MET A 21 -8.35 -7.38 -28.43
N PHE A 22 -8.63 -7.68 -27.16
CA PHE A 22 -9.85 -8.39 -26.77
C PHE A 22 -11.04 -7.45 -26.66
N THR A 23 -10.88 -6.28 -26.05
CA THR A 23 -11.98 -5.30 -25.91
C THR A 23 -12.59 -4.91 -27.26
N PRO A 24 -11.83 -4.48 -28.29
CA PRO A 24 -12.44 -4.12 -29.57
C PRO A 24 -13.06 -5.32 -30.29
N TRP A 25 -12.43 -6.50 -30.23
CA TRP A 25 -12.99 -7.73 -30.80
C TRP A 25 -14.32 -8.11 -30.14
N LEU A 26 -14.38 -8.03 -28.81
CA LEU A 26 -15.56 -8.37 -28.03
C LEU A 26 -16.67 -7.32 -28.22
N CYS A 27 -16.33 -6.04 -28.22
CA CYS A 27 -17.26 -4.96 -28.57
C CYS A 27 -17.84 -5.19 -29.96
N ARG A 28 -17.02 -5.51 -30.97
CA ARG A 28 -17.52 -5.83 -32.32
C ARG A 28 -18.44 -7.06 -32.31
N LYS A 29 -18.10 -8.11 -31.57
CA LYS A 29 -18.91 -9.34 -31.52
C LYS A 29 -20.25 -9.16 -30.81
N LEU A 30 -20.29 -8.39 -29.72
CA LEU A 30 -21.50 -8.20 -28.90
C LEU A 30 -22.37 -7.03 -29.37
N LEU A 31 -21.76 -5.96 -29.89
CA LEU A 31 -22.45 -4.72 -30.28
C LEU A 31 -22.55 -4.53 -31.80
N GLY A 32 -21.77 -5.27 -32.61
CA GLY A 32 -21.62 -5.04 -34.05
C GLY A 32 -22.84 -5.37 -34.93
N GLY A 33 -23.94 -5.86 -34.35
CA GLY A 33 -25.22 -6.06 -35.04
C GLY A 33 -26.27 -4.98 -34.78
N ARG A 34 -25.99 -4.03 -33.87
CA ARG A 34 -26.86 -2.88 -33.64
C ARG A 34 -26.26 -1.69 -34.38
N HIS A 35 -26.90 -1.25 -35.46
CA HIS A 35 -26.77 0.14 -35.90
C HIS A 35 -27.23 1.00 -34.74
N ILE A 36 -26.30 1.42 -33.89
CA ILE A 36 -26.48 2.61 -33.07
C ILE A 36 -26.50 3.70 -34.12
N GLU A 37 -27.71 4.10 -34.57
CA GLU A 37 -27.83 5.40 -35.23
C GLU A 37 -27.04 6.38 -34.39
N ALA A 38 -26.17 7.15 -35.02
CA ALA A 38 -25.51 8.28 -34.37
C ALA A 38 -26.58 9.34 -34.10
N THR A 39 -27.62 9.00 -33.35
CA THR A 39 -28.48 9.98 -32.75
C THR A 39 -27.54 10.79 -31.89
N GLU A 40 -27.51 12.10 -32.10
CA GLU A 40 -26.97 13.08 -31.15
C GLU A 40 -27.78 13.05 -29.83
N HIS A 41 -28.05 11.87 -29.28
CA HIS A 41 -28.27 11.68 -27.88
C HIS A 41 -26.94 12.01 -27.20
N ARG A 42 -26.70 13.32 -27.00
CA ARG A 42 -26.00 13.77 -25.80
C ARG A 42 -26.63 12.95 -24.69
N PRO A 43 -25.92 11.97 -24.11
CA PRO A 43 -26.46 11.32 -22.94
C PRO A 43 -26.70 12.48 -21.99
N GLN A 44 -27.94 12.67 -21.55
CA GLN A 44 -28.25 13.61 -20.48
C GLN A 44 -27.67 12.99 -19.22
N LEU A 45 -26.34 12.95 -19.16
CA LEU A 45 -25.56 12.68 -17.97
C LEU A 45 -25.93 13.84 -17.06
N PRO A 46 -26.75 13.62 -16.03
CA PRO A 46 -27.22 14.71 -15.18
C PRO A 46 -26.05 15.46 -14.53
N LEU A 47 -24.88 14.80 -14.45
CA LEU A 47 -23.63 15.34 -13.95
C LEU A 47 -22.78 16.07 -14.99
N LEU A 48 -23.05 15.91 -16.30
CA LEU A 48 -22.29 16.61 -17.34
C LEU A 48 -22.42 18.15 -17.25
N PRO A 49 -23.61 18.75 -17.04
CA PRO A 49 -23.69 20.20 -16.85
C PRO A 49 -23.01 20.66 -15.56
N LEU A 50 -23.05 19.85 -14.50
CA LEU A 50 -22.31 20.13 -13.26
C LEU A 50 -20.79 20.10 -13.51
N PHE A 51 -20.30 19.06 -14.18
CA PHE A 51 -18.89 18.91 -14.55
C PHE A 51 -18.42 20.07 -15.44
N GLN A 52 -19.19 20.44 -16.46
CA GLN A 52 -18.87 21.58 -17.31
C GLN A 52 -18.89 22.92 -16.55
N ARG A 53 -19.77 23.07 -15.56
CA ARG A 53 -19.83 24.27 -14.71
C ARG A 53 -18.65 24.37 -13.74
N VAL A 54 -18.19 23.24 -13.19
CA VAL A 54 -17.09 23.20 -12.21
C VAL A 54 -15.73 23.21 -12.92
N VAL A 55 -15.55 22.36 -13.93
CA VAL A 55 -14.25 22.14 -14.62
C VAL A 55 -14.09 23.04 -15.84
N GLY A 56 -15.16 23.29 -16.60
CA GLY A 56 -15.13 24.10 -17.82
C GLY A 56 -14.50 25.49 -17.67
N PRO A 57 -14.70 26.23 -16.56
CA PRO A 57 -14.02 27.50 -16.33
C PRO A 57 -12.49 27.47 -16.30
N PHE A 58 -11.89 26.31 -15.99
CA PHE A 58 -10.43 26.13 -15.98
C PHE A 58 -9.89 25.78 -17.37
N LEU A 59 -10.75 25.21 -18.23
CA LEU A 59 -10.46 24.76 -19.59
C LEU A 59 -10.73 25.81 -20.67
N ALA A 60 -11.35 26.95 -20.32
CA ALA A 60 -11.70 28.05 -21.23
C ALA A 60 -10.49 28.88 -21.72
N GLY A 61 -9.46 28.23 -22.28
CA GLY A 61 -8.35 28.85 -23.00
C GLY A 61 -7.68 30.03 -22.29
N SER A 62 -7.58 31.17 -22.99
CA SER A 62 -7.00 32.42 -22.49
C SER A 62 -7.82 33.08 -21.38
N ARG A 63 -9.16 32.98 -21.44
CA ARG A 63 -10.09 33.53 -20.43
C ARG A 63 -10.02 32.76 -19.09
N GLY A 64 -9.66 31.48 -19.14
CA GLY A 64 -9.45 30.63 -17.96
C GLY A 64 -8.06 30.76 -17.30
N ARG A 65 -7.11 31.51 -17.89
CA ARG A 65 -5.70 31.54 -17.44
C ARG A 65 -5.53 32.06 -16.01
N ARG A 66 -6.39 32.98 -15.56
CA ARG A 66 -6.36 33.49 -14.17
C ARG A 66 -6.90 32.45 -13.19
N ARG A 67 -8.03 31.80 -13.50
CA ARG A 67 -8.63 30.75 -12.66
C ARG A 67 -7.71 29.53 -12.55
N ARG A 68 -7.03 29.14 -13.64
CA ARG A 68 -6.04 28.06 -13.63
C ARG A 68 -4.80 28.39 -12.80
N ARG A 69 -4.32 29.64 -12.82
CA ARG A 69 -3.24 30.08 -11.92
C ARG A 69 -3.63 30.00 -10.46
N TRP A 70 -4.85 30.42 -10.11
CA TRP A 70 -5.38 30.25 -8.75
C TRP A 70 -5.51 28.78 -8.35
N LEU A 71 -5.95 27.91 -9.27
CA LEU A 71 -6.01 26.47 -9.02
C LEU A 71 -4.63 25.88 -8.73
N TYR A 72 -3.62 26.22 -9.53
CA TYR A 72 -2.24 25.76 -9.29
C TYR A 72 -1.67 26.32 -7.99
N ALA A 73 -1.95 27.58 -7.65
CA ALA A 73 -1.54 28.15 -6.38
C ALA A 73 -2.20 27.42 -5.19
N ALA A 74 -3.50 27.11 -5.30
CA ALA A 74 -4.23 26.36 -4.28
C ALA A 74 -3.70 24.92 -4.13
N ILE A 75 -3.42 24.22 -5.25
CA ILE A 75 -2.80 22.89 -5.23
C ILE A 75 -1.41 22.96 -4.59
N GLY A 76 -0.58 23.94 -4.98
CA GLY A 76 0.74 24.14 -4.39
C GLY A 76 0.67 24.40 -2.89
N LEU A 77 -0.25 25.24 -2.45
CA LEU A 77 -0.48 25.50 -1.02
C LEU A 77 -0.96 24.24 -0.29
N ALA A 78 -1.85 23.45 -0.88
CA ALA A 78 -2.32 22.19 -0.30
C ALA A 78 -1.18 21.16 -0.17
N ILE A 79 -0.30 21.08 -1.17
CA ILE A 79 0.91 20.24 -1.10
C ILE A 79 1.83 20.72 0.01
N LEU A 80 2.11 22.02 0.09
CA LEU A 80 2.95 22.59 1.15
C LEU A 80 2.35 22.34 2.54
N ALA A 81 1.03 22.47 2.70
CA ALA A 81 0.34 22.13 3.94
C ALA A 81 0.45 20.62 4.25
N ALA A 82 0.26 19.74 3.27
CA ALA A 82 0.42 18.30 3.47
C ALA A 82 1.86 17.93 3.89
N LEU A 83 2.87 18.57 3.29
CA LEU A 83 4.26 18.39 3.67
C LEU A 83 4.56 18.97 5.05
N SER A 84 3.93 20.08 5.44
CA SER A 84 4.12 20.65 6.78
C SER A 84 3.63 19.73 7.88
N LEU A 85 2.59 18.92 7.65
CA LEU A 85 2.14 17.90 8.61
C LEU A 85 3.20 16.84 8.90
N ALA A 86 4.02 16.49 7.89
CA ALA A 86 5.14 15.58 8.08
C ALA A 86 6.28 16.25 8.85
N LEU A 87 6.55 17.53 8.59
CA LEU A 87 7.58 18.31 9.30
C LEU A 87 7.22 18.57 10.77
N THR A 88 5.93 18.75 11.08
CA THR A 88 5.47 18.96 12.46
C THR A 88 5.28 17.66 13.24
N GLU A 89 5.74 16.52 12.69
CA GLU A 89 5.62 15.18 13.28
C GLU A 89 4.21 14.84 13.78
N SER A 90 3.19 15.51 13.22
CA SER A 90 1.79 15.35 13.65
C SER A 90 1.20 14.01 13.20
N VAL A 91 1.96 13.26 12.40
CA VAL A 91 1.67 11.90 11.98
C VAL A 91 2.86 11.04 12.38
N VAL A 92 2.61 10.00 13.18
CA VAL A 92 3.62 9.00 13.53
C VAL A 92 3.96 8.20 12.28
N PHE A 93 5.11 8.48 11.67
CA PHE A 93 5.60 7.68 10.56
C PHE A 93 6.15 6.37 11.09
N LYS A 94 5.51 5.27 10.68
CA LYS A 94 5.99 3.92 10.94
C LYS A 94 6.29 3.24 9.61
N MET A 95 7.53 2.77 9.45
CA MET A 95 8.04 2.20 8.19
C MET A 95 7.22 0.99 7.73
N LEU A 96 6.80 0.15 8.67
CA LEU A 96 5.82 -0.93 8.50
C LEU A 96 5.04 -1.07 9.82
N PRO A 97 3.71 -1.21 9.81
CA PRO A 97 2.98 -1.58 11.02
C PRO A 97 3.57 -2.89 11.56
N PHE A 98 3.53 -3.08 12.88
CA PHE A 98 3.93 -4.37 13.44
C PHE A 98 3.02 -5.43 12.82
N ASP A 99 3.63 -6.45 12.25
CA ASP A 99 2.87 -7.59 11.75
C ASP A 99 2.26 -8.32 12.95
N ASN A 100 1.03 -8.79 12.80
CA ASN A 100 0.37 -9.57 13.84
C ASN A 100 0.49 -11.05 13.46
N MET A 101 1.65 -11.61 13.76
CA MET A 101 1.97 -13.01 13.55
C MET A 101 1.80 -13.79 14.84
N SER A 102 1.50 -15.09 14.73
CA SER A 102 1.37 -16.00 15.88
C SER A 102 2.73 -16.42 16.46
N GLU A 103 3.72 -15.55 16.40
CA GLU A 103 5.08 -15.77 16.88
C GLU A 103 5.61 -14.52 17.59
N PHE A 104 6.40 -14.72 18.63
CA PHE A 104 7.16 -13.67 19.28
C PHE A 104 8.49 -14.24 19.76
N GLU A 105 9.52 -13.41 19.79
CA GLU A 105 10.88 -13.81 20.15
C GLU A 105 11.28 -13.17 21.47
N VAL A 106 11.92 -13.97 22.32
CA VAL A 106 12.50 -13.51 23.60
C VAL A 106 14.01 -13.64 23.51
N VAL A 107 14.70 -12.51 23.44
CA VAL A 107 16.16 -12.45 23.38
C VAL A 107 16.73 -12.21 24.78
N VAL A 108 17.68 -13.06 25.17
CA VAL A 108 18.34 -12.97 26.48
C VAL A 108 19.83 -12.69 26.27
N GLU A 109 20.30 -11.56 26.79
CA GLU A 109 21.72 -11.21 26.78
C GLU A 109 22.36 -11.57 28.13
N MET A 110 23.17 -12.63 28.15
CA MET A 110 23.93 -13.06 29.33
C MET A 110 25.25 -12.28 29.47
N PRO A 111 25.80 -12.11 30.69
CA PRO A 111 27.09 -11.46 30.89
C PRO A 111 28.23 -12.11 30.08
N VAL A 112 29.17 -11.30 29.61
CA VAL A 112 30.35 -11.77 28.87
C VAL A 112 31.14 -12.78 29.70
N GLY A 113 31.47 -13.93 29.10
CA GLY A 113 32.18 -15.03 29.77
C GLY A 113 31.26 -16.09 30.39
N THR A 114 29.94 -15.92 30.31
CA THR A 114 28.97 -16.97 30.70
C THR A 114 29.06 -18.17 29.74
N THR A 115 29.06 -19.38 30.30
CA THR A 115 29.11 -20.60 29.48
C THR A 115 27.76 -20.86 28.79
N VAL A 116 27.78 -21.59 27.67
CA VAL A 116 26.56 -21.89 26.90
C VAL A 116 25.58 -22.72 27.74
N GLU A 117 26.07 -23.60 28.61
CA GLU A 117 25.26 -24.42 29.52
C GLU A 117 24.51 -23.55 30.54
N SER A 118 25.17 -22.52 31.06
CA SER A 118 24.56 -21.57 31.98
C SER A 118 23.44 -20.78 31.29
N THR A 119 23.68 -20.34 30.04
CA THR A 119 22.65 -19.70 29.20
C THR A 119 21.50 -20.66 28.90
N ALA A 120 21.78 -21.92 28.58
CA ALA A 120 20.77 -22.94 28.31
C ALA A 120 19.88 -23.20 29.53
N HIS A 121 20.46 -23.22 30.74
CA HIS A 121 19.69 -23.36 31.99
C HIS A 121 18.70 -22.21 32.19
N VAL A 122 19.14 -20.96 31.98
CA VAL A 122 18.27 -19.78 32.08
C VAL A 122 17.15 -19.82 31.04
N LEU A 123 17.47 -20.25 29.81
CA LEU A 123 16.47 -20.36 28.75
C LEU A 123 15.45 -21.47 29.03
N ASP A 124 15.84 -22.59 29.64
CA ASP A 124 14.91 -23.65 30.04
C ASP A 124 13.97 -23.18 31.16
N GLU A 125 14.48 -22.45 32.16
CA GLU A 125 13.64 -21.83 33.19
C GLU A 125 12.62 -20.85 32.58
N LEU A 126 13.04 -20.02 31.62
CA LEU A 126 12.15 -19.12 30.89
C LEU A 126 11.10 -19.90 30.08
N ALA A 127 11.51 -20.97 29.40
CA ALA A 127 10.60 -21.83 28.65
C ALA A 127 9.52 -22.44 29.55
N GLN A 128 9.86 -22.86 30.77
CA GLN A 128 8.89 -23.36 31.76
C GLN A 128 7.86 -22.31 32.19
N VAL A 129 8.23 -21.02 32.20
CA VAL A 129 7.30 -19.92 32.47
C VAL A 129 6.41 -19.68 31.26
N ILE A 130 6.99 -19.61 30.07
CA ILE A 130 6.28 -19.37 28.81
C ILE A 130 5.26 -20.48 28.54
N ALA A 131 5.60 -21.74 28.83
CA ALA A 131 4.72 -22.90 28.67
C ALA A 131 3.43 -22.82 29.52
N ARG A 132 3.36 -21.95 30.53
CA ARG A 132 2.15 -21.73 31.33
C ARG A 132 1.15 -20.78 30.65
N VAL A 133 1.58 -20.06 29.62
CA VAL A 133 0.73 -19.14 28.86
C VAL A 133 -0.15 -19.95 27.91
N LYS A 134 -1.47 -19.88 28.08
CA LYS A 134 -2.44 -20.71 27.34
C LYS A 134 -2.42 -20.50 25.82
N GLN A 135 -1.95 -19.34 25.37
CA GLN A 135 -1.87 -18.98 23.95
C GLN A 135 -0.63 -19.53 23.26
N VAL A 136 0.33 -20.08 24.01
CA VAL A 136 1.55 -20.68 23.46
C VAL A 136 1.26 -22.15 23.14
N SER A 137 1.39 -22.54 21.87
CA SER A 137 1.29 -23.95 21.45
C SER A 137 2.64 -24.65 21.51
N ASP A 138 3.69 -23.97 21.04
CA ASP A 138 5.02 -24.53 20.83
C ASP A 138 6.07 -23.46 21.18
N TYR A 139 7.25 -23.91 21.61
CA TYR A 139 8.41 -23.04 21.83
C TYR A 139 9.69 -23.75 21.41
N GLN A 140 10.67 -22.96 20.99
CA GLN A 140 11.99 -23.45 20.62
C GLN A 140 13.06 -22.58 21.29
N VAL A 141 14.12 -23.23 21.75
CA VAL A 141 15.20 -22.59 22.51
C VAL A 141 16.51 -22.74 21.75
N TYR A 142 17.25 -21.64 21.64
CA TYR A 142 18.57 -21.57 21.02
C TYR A 142 19.56 -20.96 22.02
N ALA A 143 20.56 -21.73 22.45
CA ALA A 143 21.60 -21.28 23.37
C ALA A 143 22.93 -21.11 22.62
N GLY A 144 23.59 -19.97 22.77
CA GLY A 144 24.88 -19.69 22.13
C GLY A 144 24.81 -19.48 20.60
N THR A 145 23.61 -19.44 20.03
CA THR A 145 23.34 -19.10 18.63
C THR A 145 22.06 -18.29 18.53
N HIS A 146 21.94 -17.50 17.46
CA HIS A 146 20.71 -16.76 17.16
C HIS A 146 19.61 -17.70 16.65
N ALA A 147 18.35 -17.29 16.83
CA ALA A 147 17.18 -17.94 16.23
C ALA A 147 17.19 -17.76 14.70
N PRO A 148 16.41 -18.58 13.94
CA PRO A 148 16.24 -18.38 12.51
C PRO A 148 15.66 -17.01 12.19
N VAL A 149 16.12 -16.42 11.07
CA VAL A 149 15.75 -15.05 10.70
C VAL A 149 14.25 -14.91 10.46
N ASN A 150 13.59 -13.98 11.15
CA ASN A 150 12.16 -13.67 11.00
C ASN A 150 11.93 -12.28 10.36
N PHE A 151 10.66 -11.92 10.15
CA PHE A 151 10.29 -10.66 9.47
C PHE A 151 10.69 -9.40 10.25
N ASN A 152 10.88 -9.50 11.57
CA ASN A 152 11.34 -8.38 12.40
C ASN A 152 12.86 -8.17 12.34
N GLY A 153 13.59 -8.97 11.58
CA GLY A 153 14.99 -8.70 11.25
C GLY A 153 16.00 -9.05 12.34
N LEU A 154 15.66 -10.00 13.21
CA LEU A 154 16.64 -10.90 13.82
C LEU A 154 16.67 -12.17 12.98
#